data_AF-A0A536PVL5-F1
#
_entry.id   AF-A0A536PVL5-F1
#
_cell.length_a   1.000
_cell.length_b   1.000
_cell.length_c   1.000
_cell.angle_alpha   90.00
_cell.angle_beta   90.00
_cell.angle_gamma   90.00
#
_symmetry.space_group_name_H-M   'P 1'
#
loop_
_entity.id
_entity.type
_entity.pdbx_description
1 polymer ?
#
loop_
_entity_poly.entity_id
_entity_poly.type
_entity_poly.pdbx_seq_one_letter_code
_entity_poly.pdbx_strand_id
1 'polypeptide(L)' 'MRGVNLVRHNRIAMPELRAALVREGFRDVSTYVPSGNVVLSSRATPEGVAKEVNGLIKKGFGFDVVVVVRSHADFAGHGA' A
#
# COMPACT_ATOMS: atom_id res chain seq x y z
N MET A 1 5.78 0.24 10.89
CA MET A 1 5.39 0.82 9.59
C MET A 1 5.64 -0.20 8.48
N ARG A 2 4.84 -0.16 7.42
CA ARG A 2 4.92 -1.04 6.26
C ARG A 2 4.99 -0.23 4.98
N GLY A 3 5.87 -0.62 4.07
CA GLY A 3 5.89 -0.13 2.69
C GLY A 3 5.02 -1.02 1.81
N VAL A 4 4.25 -0.39 0.93
CA VAL A 4 3.37 -1.02 -0.05
C VAL A 4 3.76 -0.50 -1.43
N ASN A 5 4.15 -1.40 -2.32
CA ASN A 5 4.53 -1.07 -3.69
C ASN A 5 3.45 -1.55 -4.67
N LEU A 6 2.96 -0.63 -5.50
CA LEU A 6 1.95 -0.91 -6.53
C LEU A 6 2.63 -1.17 -7.88
N VAL A 7 2.63 -2.43 -8.32
CA VAL A 7 3.22 -2.81 -9.61
C VAL A 7 2.16 -2.67 -10.71
N ARG A 8 2.49 -1.95 -11.78
CA ARG A 8 1.65 -1.26 -12.81
C ARG A 8 1.20 0.14 -12.40
N HIS A 9 1.72 1.12 -13.15
CA HIS A 9 1.43 2.54 -13.01
C HIS A 9 0.10 2.90 -13.70
N ASN A 10 -1.01 2.36 -13.19
CA ASN A 10 -2.31 2.93 -13.53
C ASN A 10 -2.41 4.31 -12.86
N ARG A 11 -3.05 5.28 -13.53
CA ARG A 11 -3.18 6.66 -13.04
C ARG A 11 -4.12 6.72 -11.82
N ILE A 12 -3.68 6.19 -10.69
CA ILE A 12 -4.35 6.31 -9.40
C ILE A 12 -3.97 7.68 -8.84
N ALA A 13 -4.96 8.52 -8.55
CA ALA A 13 -4.71 9.76 -7.84
C ALA A 13 -4.28 9.45 -6.40
N MET A 14 -3.03 9.74 -6.07
CA MET A 14 -2.47 9.46 -4.74
C MET A 14 -3.23 10.11 -3.57
N PRO A 15 -3.80 11.33 -3.69
CA PRO A 15 -4.65 11.90 -2.65
C PRO A 15 -5.91 11.07 -2.39
N GLU A 16 -6.56 10.58 -3.44
CA GLU A 16 -7.77 9.74 -3.34
C GLU A 16 -7.43 8.38 -2.74
N LEU A 17 -6.32 7.76 -3.17
CA LEU A 17 -5.84 6.51 -2.60
C LEU A 17 -5.56 6.65 -1.10
N ARG A 18 -4.87 7.73 -0.71
CA ARG A 18 -4.59 8.04 0.70
C ARG A 18 -5.88 8.17 1.50
N ALA A 19 -6.85 8.92 1.00
CA ALA A 19 -8.14 9.10 1.67
C ALA A 19 -8.88 7.77 1.84
N ALA A 20 -8.89 6.93 0.79
CA ALA A 20 -9.53 5.62 0.84
C ALA A 20 -8.87 4.70 1.87
N LEU A 21 -7.54 4.66 1.92
CA LEU A 21 -6.80 3.86 2.90
C LEU A 21 -7.07 4.31 4.35
N VAL A 22 -7.13 5.62 4.59
CA VAL A 22 -7.49 6.15 5.92
C VAL A 22 -8.91 5.75 6.32
N ARG A 23 -9.86 5.77 5.38
CA ARG A 23 -11.26 5.34 5.60
C ARG A 23 -11.38 3.86 5.92
N GLU A 24 -10.51 3.02 5.36
CA GLU A 24 -10.43 1.59 5.65
C GLU A 24 -9.78 1.30 7.03
N GLY A 25 -9.28 2.33 7.72
CA GLY A 25 -8.70 2.20 9.06
C GLY A 25 -7.17 2.06 9.09
N PHE A 26 -6.50 2.22 7.94
CA PHE A 26 -5.05 2.33 7.91
C PHE A 26 -4.60 3.65 8.55
N ARG A 27 -3.49 3.61 9.29
CA ARG A 27 -2.93 4.77 10.00
C ARG A 27 -1.60 5.21 9.36
N ASP A 28 -1.16 6.43 9.68
CA ASP A 28 0.12 6.98 9.22
C ASP A 28 0.32 6.88 7.70
N VAL A 29 -0.77 7.06 6.92
CA VAL A 29 -0.75 6.84 5.48
C VAL A 29 -0.04 7.99 4.76
N SER A 30 1.06 7.66 4.09
CA SER A 30 1.83 8.54 3.20
C SER A 30 2.02 7.90 1.84
N THR A 31 1.95 8.69 0.78
CA THR A 31 2.09 8.23 -0.61
C THR A 31 3.26 8.93 -1.29
N TYR A 32 4.02 8.20 -2.11
CA TYR A 32 5.20 8.67 -2.83
C TYR A 32 4.93 8.58 -4.34
N VAL A 33 4.80 9.76 -4.94
CA VAL A 33 4.20 9.98 -6.26
C VAL A 33 4.97 9.39 -7.46
N PRO A 34 6.32 9.43 -7.55
CA PRO A 34 7.00 8.94 -8.76
C PRO A 34 7.09 7.40 -8.85
N SER A 35 6.84 6.68 -7.76
CA SER A 35 7.11 5.24 -7.67
C SER A 35 5.91 4.39 -7.27
N GLY A 36 4.73 5.00 -7.04
CA GLY A 36 3.55 4.27 -6.58
C GLY A 36 3.74 3.59 -5.22
N ASN A 37 4.57 4.19 -4.35
CA ASN A 37 4.83 3.65 -3.02
C ASN A 37 3.87 4.26 -1.99
N VAL A 38 3.38 3.44 -1.07
CA VAL A 38 2.56 3.87 0.06
C VAL A 38 3.20 3.35 1.34
N VAL A 39 3.34 4.21 2.34
CA VAL A 39 3.74 3.80 3.69
C VAL A 39 2.52 3.94 4.59
N LEU A 40 2.26 2.90 5.40
CA LEU A 40 1.13 2.86 6.32
C LEU A 40 1.42 2.02 7.57
N SER A 41 0.54 2.15 8.55
CA SER A 41 0.51 1.38 9.79
C SER A 41 -0.76 0.52 9.86
N SER A 42 -0.61 -0.78 10.13
CA SER A 42 -1.71 -1.73 10.34
C SER A 42 -1.31 -2.83 11.33
N ARG A 43 -2.30 -3.40 12.03
CA ARG A 43 -2.15 -4.61 12.87
C ARG A 43 -2.36 -5.92 12.11
N ALA A 44 -2.86 -5.87 10.87
CA ALA A 44 -3.06 -7.05 10.02
C ALA A 44 -1.72 -7.74 9.70
N THR A 45 -1.71 -8.90 9.07
CA THR A 45 -0.49 -9.50 8.49
C THR A 45 -0.12 -8.78 7.18
N PRO A 46 1.12 -8.93 6.65
CA PRO A 46 1.48 -8.38 5.34
C PRO A 46 0.54 -8.84 4.22
N GLU A 47 0.14 -10.11 4.22
CA GLU A 47 -0.83 -10.68 3.27
C GLU A 47 -2.22 -10.06 3.44
N GLY A 48 -2.66 -9.82 4.69
CA GLY A 48 -3.90 -9.13 4.98
C GLY A 48 -3.91 -7.72 4.40
N VAL A 49 -2.84 -6.95 4.64
CA VAL A 49 -2.68 -5.61 4.04
C VAL A 49 -2.71 -5.68 2.52
N ALA A 50 -2.00 -6.64 1.91
CA ALA A 50 -1.97 -6.78 0.44
C ALA A 50 -3.37 -7.01 -0.13
N LYS A 51 -4.14 -7.90 0.50
CA LYS A 51 -5.51 -8.24 0.10
C LYS A 51 -6.48 -7.07 0.28
N GLU A 52 -6.43 -6.38 1.41
CA GLU A 52 -7.26 -5.21 1.69
C GLU A 52 -6.96 -4.07 0.71
N VAL A 53 -5.68 -3.74 0.50
CA VAL A 53 -5.26 -2.69 -0.43
C VAL A 53 -5.63 -3.04 -1.87
N ASN A 54 -5.39 -4.28 -2.33
CA ASN A 54 -5.79 -4.71 -3.67
C ASN A 54 -7.31 -4.61 -3.85
N GLY A 55 -8.09 -5.10 -2.88
CA GLY A 55 -9.56 -5.04 -2.93
C GLY A 55 -10.08 -3.61 -2.96
N LEU A 56 -9.48 -2.72 -2.17
CA LEU A 56 -9.81 -1.29 -2.15
C LEU A 56 -9.50 -0.63 -3.50
N ILE A 57 -8.34 -0.92 -4.09
CA ILE A 57 -7.96 -0.37 -5.40
C ILE A 57 -8.90 -0.89 -6.50
N LYS A 58 -9.23 -2.18 -6.48
CA LYS A 58 -10.15 -2.79 -7.43
C LYS A 58 -11.55 -2.21 -7.36
N LYS A 59 -12.09 -2.04 -6.15
CA LYS A 59 -13.44 -1.50 -5.93
C LYS A 59 -13.51 0.02 -6.17
N GLY A 60 -12.51 0.77 -5.72
CA GLY A 60 -12.51 2.23 -5.77
C GLY A 60 -12.02 2.82 -7.09
N PHE A 61 -11.10 2.14 -7.77
CA PHE A 61 -10.41 2.67 -8.96
C PHE A 61 -10.55 1.76 -10.20
N GLY A 62 -11.18 0.58 -10.07
CA GLY A 62 -11.41 -0.33 -11.19
C GLY A 62 -10.15 -1.02 -11.72
N PHE A 63 -9.06 -1.01 -10.94
CA PHE A 63 -7.78 -1.59 -11.35
C PHE A 63 -7.44 -2.83 -10.55
N ASP A 64 -6.98 -3.87 -11.24
CA ASP A 64 -6.33 -5.02 -10.62
C ASP A 64 -4.82 -4.78 -10.60
N VAL A 65 -4.26 -4.55 -9.41
CA VAL A 65 -2.85 -4.20 -9.24
C VAL A 65 -2.16 -5.21 -8.34
N VAL A 66 -0.91 -5.54 -8.65
CA VAL A 66 -0.11 -6.38 -7.75
C VAL A 66 0.39 -5.51 -6.60
N VAL A 67 0.04 -5.91 -5.38
CA VAL A 67 0.39 -5.21 -4.14
C VAL A 67 1.47 -6.00 -3.42
N VAL A 68 2.66 -5.41 -3.31
CA VAL A 68 3.78 -6.00 -2.55
C VAL A 68 3.93 -5.26 -1.24
N VAL A 69 3.83 -5.97 -0.11
CA VAL A 69 3.93 -5.38 1.23
C VAL A 69 5.24 -5.81 1.88
N ARG A 70 6.05 -4.83 2.29
CA ARG A 70 7.28 -5.05 3.05
C ARG A 70 7.16 -4.43 4.44
N SER A 71 7.54 -5.18 5.46
CA SER A 71 7.59 -4.68 6.84
C SER A 71 8.96 -4.08 7.13
N HIS A 72 9.08 -3.15 8.08
CA HIS A 72 10.41 -2.66 8.51
C HIS A 72 11.37 -3.80 8.94
N ALA A 73 10.84 -4.88 9.52
CA ALA A 73 11.63 -6.07 9.87
C ALA A 73 12.29 -6.75 8.65
N ASP A 74 11.74 -6.57 7.46
CA ASP A 74 12.24 -7.15 6.20
C ASP A 74 13.50 -6.42 5.69
N PHE A 75 13.63 -5.13 6.02
CA PHE A 75 14.81 -4.32 5.65
C PHE A 75 16.04 -4.57 6.53
N ALA A 76 15.90 -5.27 7.65
CA ALA A 76 17.04 -5.61 8.52
C ALA A 76 17.83 -6.86 8.05
N GLY A 77 17.42 -7.51 6.95
CA GLY A 77 17.96 -8.82 6.53
C GLY A 77 18.89 -8.83 5.31
N HIS A 78 19.19 -7.70 4.67
CA HIS A 78 20.05 -7.66 3.47
C HIS A 78 21.15 -6.58 3.57
N GLY A 79 21.86 -6.59 4.69
CA GLY A 79 23.08 -5.82 4.90
C GLY A 79 24.13 -6.68 5.60
N ALA A 80 24.69 -7.63 4.86
CA ALA A 80 25.94 -8.32 5.15
C ALA A 80 26.76 -8.34 3.85
#